data_AF-A0A7X2TEL4-F1
#
_entry.id   AF-A0A7X2TEL4-F1
#
_cell.length_a   1.000
_cell.length_b   1.000
_cell.length_c   1.000
_cell.angle_alpha   90.00
_cell.angle_beta   90.00
_cell.angle_gamma   90.00
#
_symmetry.space_group_name_H-M   'P 1'
#
loop_
_entity.id
_entity.type
_entity.pdbx_description
1 polymer ?
#
loop_
_entity_poly.entity_id
_entity_poly.type
_entity_poly.pdbx_seq_one_letter_code
_entity_poly.pdbx_strand_id
1 'polypeptide(L)' 'QDERDVFRFYAYPDLSDPGSFSQYVDNVAAASLYDTGETAEYGDTLLTLVTCSYHTENGRFVVVARKSQGRQSE' A
#
# COMPACT_ATOMS: atom_id res chain seq x y z
N GLN A 1 -21.32 -9.87 7.70
CA GLN A 1 -20.12 -10.68 7.44
C GLN A 1 -18.98 -10.03 8.21
N ASP A 2 -18.17 -10.82 8.90
CA ASP A 2 -17.06 -10.29 9.69
C ASP A 2 -15.94 -9.85 8.74
N GLU A 3 -15.91 -8.57 8.38
CA GLU A 3 -14.96 -7.97 7.43
C GLU A 3 -13.55 -7.77 8.04
N ARG A 4 -13.16 -8.61 8.99
CA ARG A 4 -11.90 -8.50 9.74
C ARG A 4 -10.69 -9.08 8.96
N ASP A 5 -10.94 -9.85 7.92
CA ASP A 5 -9.89 -10.48 7.09
C ASP A 5 -9.58 -9.71 5.80
N VAL A 6 -10.11 -8.50 5.62
CA VAL A 6 -9.86 -7.69 4.44
C VAL A 6 -8.76 -6.68 4.74
N PHE A 7 -7.74 -6.62 3.90
CA PHE A 7 -6.68 -5.62 4.01
C PHE A 7 -7.25 -4.20 3.95
N ARG A 8 -7.05 -3.44 5.03
CA ARG A 8 -7.48 -2.04 5.15
C ARG A 8 -6.24 -1.16 5.26
N PHE A 9 -5.78 -0.62 4.13
CA PHE A 9 -4.59 0.23 4.10
C PHE A 9 -4.65 1.40 5.11
N TYR A 10 -5.85 1.92 5.40
CA TYR A 10 -6.07 3.03 6.34
C TYR A 10 -5.97 2.62 7.82
N ALA A 11 -5.91 1.32 8.13
CA ALA A 11 -5.69 0.82 9.48
C ALA A 11 -4.21 0.86 9.92
N TYR A 12 -3.32 1.32 9.03
CA TYR A 12 -1.89 1.47 9.26
C TYR A 12 -1.51 2.96 9.31
N PRO A 13 -1.85 3.68 10.39
CA PRO A 13 -1.55 5.10 10.53
C PRO A 13 -0.06 5.36 10.78
N ASP A 14 0.68 4.35 11.26
CA ASP A 14 2.10 4.39 11.55
C ASP A 14 2.76 3.09 11.08
N LEU A 15 3.83 3.22 10.30
CA LEU A 15 4.64 2.13 9.77
C LEU A 15 6.10 2.22 10.26
N SER A 16 6.34 2.93 11.37
CA SER A 16 7.66 3.06 11.99
C SER A 16 8.13 1.78 12.68
N ASP A 17 7.23 0.85 12.98
CA ASP A 17 7.58 -0.49 13.45
C ASP A 17 7.88 -1.43 12.25
N PRO A 18 9.04 -2.12 12.23
CA PRO A 18 9.41 -3.02 11.13
C PRO A 18 8.40 -4.14 10.86
N GLY A 19 7.77 -4.71 11.89
CA GLY A 19 6.79 -5.78 11.73
C GLY A 19 5.49 -5.27 11.10
N SER A 20 5.05 -4.08 11.52
CA SER A 20 3.90 -3.39 10.95
C SER A 20 4.15 -2.98 9.50
N PHE A 21 5.36 -2.53 9.19
CA PHE A 21 5.79 -2.22 7.82
C PHE A 21 5.77 -3.46 6.92
N SER A 22 6.40 -4.56 7.34
CA SER A 22 6.44 -5.78 6.53
C SER A 22 5.03 -6.33 6.30
N GLN A 23 4.21 -6.37 7.35
CA GLN A 23 2.82 -6.80 7.25
C GLN A 23 2.01 -5.91 6.29
N TYR A 24 2.24 -4.59 6.30
CA TYR A 24 1.59 -3.70 5.35
C TYR A 24 1.99 -4.00 3.91
N VAL A 25 3.29 -4.14 3.62
CA VAL A 25 3.81 -4.43 2.26
C VAL A 25 3.30 -5.78 1.76
N ASP A 26 3.33 -6.82 2.59
CA ASP A 26 2.82 -8.15 2.25
C ASP A 26 1.33 -8.11 1.88
N ASN A 27 0.54 -7.37 2.64
CA ASN A 27 -0.88 -7.21 2.34
C ASN A 27 -1.14 -6.38 1.08
N VAL A 28 -0.34 -5.33 0.82
CA VAL A 28 -0.40 -4.57 -0.43
C VAL A 28 -0.09 -5.46 -1.62
N ALA A 29 0.97 -6.28 -1.54
CA ALA A 29 1.35 -7.21 -2.59
C ALA A 29 0.24 -8.25 -2.83
N ALA A 30 -0.31 -8.84 -1.77
CA ALA A 30 -1.40 -9.81 -1.87
C ALA A 30 -2.70 -9.21 -2.43
N ALA A 31 -2.98 -7.94 -2.15
CA ALA A 31 -4.15 -7.22 -2.66
C ALA A 31 -3.94 -6.57 -4.04
N SER A 32 -2.72 -6.63 -4.60
CA SER A 32 -2.39 -5.95 -5.85
C SER A 32 -3.01 -6.66 -7.05
N LEU A 33 -3.58 -5.89 -7.96
CA LEU A 33 -4.19 -6.40 -9.19
C LEU A 33 -3.16 -6.90 -10.21
N TYR A 34 -1.91 -6.45 -10.08
CA TYR A 34 -0.81 -6.76 -10.98
C TYR A 34 0.43 -7.08 -10.16
N ASP A 35 1.15 -8.12 -10.56
CA ASP A 35 2.51 -8.36 -10.09
C ASP A 35 3.46 -7.45 -10.89
N THR A 36 4.03 -6.46 -10.20
CA THR A 36 4.97 -5.50 -10.79
C THR A 36 6.42 -5.94 -10.66
N GLY A 37 6.71 -7.00 -9.89
CA GLY A 37 8.06 -7.39 -9.50
C GLY A 37 8.76 -6.43 -8.53
N GLU A 38 8.09 -5.35 -8.12
CA GLU A 38 8.61 -4.35 -7.19
C GLU A 38 8.21 -4.69 -5.75
N THR A 39 9.13 -4.48 -4.81
CA THR A 39 8.87 -4.62 -3.37
C THR A 39 9.41 -3.42 -2.61
N ALA A 40 9.08 -3.33 -1.32
CA ALA A 40 9.60 -2.31 -0.41
C ALA A 40 10.13 -2.96 0.86
N GLU A 41 11.23 -2.42 1.37
CA GLU A 41 11.86 -2.87 2.60
C GLU A 41 11.73 -1.81 3.69
N TYR A 42 11.82 -2.22 4.96
CA TYR A 42 11.75 -1.28 6.07
C TYR A 42 12.82 -0.18 5.92
N GLY A 43 12.38 1.08 6.01
CA GLY A 43 13.19 2.26 5.72
C GLY A 43 12.86 2.93 4.39
N ASP A 44 12.18 2.22 3.48
CA ASP A 44 11.63 2.82 2.27
C ASP A 44 10.47 3.77 2.60
N THR A 45 10.36 4.85 1.81
CA THR A 45 9.22 5.77 1.90
C THR A 45 8.13 5.32 0.92
N LEU A 46 6.92 5.12 1.44
CA LEU A 46 5.75 4.75 0.65
C LEU A 46 4.81 5.95 0.47
N LEU A 47 4.13 6.01 -0.68
CA LEU A 47 3.04 6.93 -0.98
C LEU A 47 1.79 6.13 -1.31
N THR A 48 0.71 6.37 -0.58
CA THR A 48 -0.60 5.75 -0.85
C THR A 48 -1.55 6.79 -1.43
N LEU A 49 -1.99 6.59 -2.66
CA LEU A 49 -3.02 7.42 -3.31
C LEU A 49 -4.34 6.66 -3.32
N VAL A 50 -5.42 7.35 -2.96
CA VAL A 50 -6.75 6.76 -2.85
C VAL A 50 -7.71 7.59 -3.67
N THR A 51 -8.50 6.92 -4.50
CA THR A 51 -9.62 7.55 -5.21
C THR A 51 -10.89 6.73 -5.08
N CYS A 52 -12.03 7.38 -5.27
CA CYS A 52 -13.32 6.70 -5.33
C CYS A 52 -13.37 5.86 -6.60
N SER A 53 -13.71 4.58 -6.48
CA SER A 53 -14.07 3.77 -7.64
C SER A 53 -15.55 4.02 -7.93
N TYR A 54 -15.86 4.61 -9.09
CA TYR A 54 -17.23 4.86 -9.52
C TYR A 54 -17.99 3.58 -9.94
N HIS A 55 -17.30 2.43 -9.97
CA HIS A 55 -17.84 1.15 -10.43
C HIS A 55 -18.34 0.23 -9.30
N THR A 56 -18.19 0.62 -8.03
CA THR A 56 -18.60 -0.19 -6.87
C THR A 56 -19.15 0.72 -5.77
N GLU A 57 -20.29 0.40 -5.16
CA GLU A 57 -20.79 1.15 -4.00
C GLU A 57 -19.72 1.17 -2.90
N ASN A 58 -19.28 2.38 -2.50
CA ASN A 58 -18.18 2.60 -1.54
C ASN A 58 -16.80 2.04 -1.92
N GLY A 59 -16.58 1.69 -3.19
CA GLY A 59 -15.29 1.22 -3.68
C GLY A 59 -14.19 2.27 -3.53
N ARG A 60 -12.99 1.82 -3.16
CA ARG A 60 -11.76 2.60 -3.15
C ARG A 60 -10.76 1.96 -4.08
N PHE A 61 -10.20 2.74 -4.99
CA PHE A 61 -9.05 2.32 -5.78
C PHE A 61 -7.80 2.91 -5.12
N VAL A 62 -6.84 2.04 -4.82
CA VAL A 62 -5.64 2.39 -4.05
C VAL A 62 -4.42 2.09 -4.91
N VAL A 63 -3.52 3.07 -4.99
CA VAL A 63 -2.20 2.92 -5.60
C VAL A 63 -1.16 3.13 -4.50
N VAL A 64 -0.30 2.15 -4.30
CA VAL A 64 0.83 2.24 -3.38
C VAL A 64 2.11 2.30 -4.20
N ALA A 65 2.88 3.35 -3.99
CA ALA A 65 4.16 3.56 -4.67
C ALA A 65 5.29 3.65 -3.66
N ARG A 66 6.42 3.03 -3.99
CA ARG A 66 7.69 3.22 -3.28
C ARG A 66 8.45 4.39 -3.90
N LYS A 67 9.00 5.29 -3.09
CA LYS A 67 9.90 6.34 -3.56
C LYS A 67 11.16 5.71 -4.17
N SER A 68 11.43 5.99 -5.43
CA SER A 68 12.68 5.56 -6.06
C SER A 68 13.87 6.38 -5.52
N GLN A 69 15.01 5.74 -5.31
CA GLN A 69 16.26 6.44 -4.95
C GLN A 69 16.95 7.08 -6.18
N GLY A 70 16.14 7.52 -7.16
CA GLY A 70 16.62 8.24 -8.32
C GLY A 70 16.97 9.67 -7.92
N ARG A 71 18.27 9.99 -7.95
CA ARG A 71 18.84 11.34 -7.90
C ARG A 71 17.94 12.32 -8.65
N GLN A 72 17.27 13.20 -7.92
CA GLN A 72 16.66 14.39 -8.52
C GLN A 72 17.81 15.21 -9.09
N SER A 73 17.95 15.16 -10.42
CA SER A 73 18.81 16.08 -11.15
C SER A 73 17.96 17.31 -11.39
N GLU A 74 18.11 18.30 -10.51
CA GLU A 74 17.73 19.69 -10.79
C GLU A 74 18.73 20.32 -11.78
#